data_AF-C0KYD6-F1
#
_entry.id   AF-C0KYD6-F1
#
_cell.length_a   1.000
_cell.length_b   1.000
_cell.length_c   1.000
_cell.angle_alpha   90.00
_cell.angle_beta   90.00
_cell.angle_gamma   90.00
#
_symmetry.space_group_name_H-M   'P 1'
#
loop_
_entity.id
_entity.type
_entity.pdbx_description
1 polymer ?
#
loop_
_entity_poly.entity_id
_entity_poly.type
_entity_poly.pdbx_seq_one_letter_code
_entity_poly.pdbx_strand_id
1 'polypeptide(L)'
;ERLLKKGYEVLFLTEAIDEYAINAIPEFEGKKFQNVAKEGLTIDEGEGAKERLEELKKVFEPLTKWLSEDALKDEISKAVVSERLSDSHCALVASIFGWTGNMERLAISNAHQTTHDSHRD
;
A
#
# COMPACT_ATOMS: atom_id res chain seq x y z
N GLU A 1 10.28 -2.04 2.65
CA GLU A 1 11.46 -2.64 3.32
C GLU A 1 12.03 -3.80 2.53
N ARG A 2 11.26 -4.87 2.30
CA ARG A 2 11.78 -6.08 1.67
C ARG A 2 12.27 -5.88 0.23
N LEU A 3 11.60 -5.01 -0.53
CA LEU A 3 12.05 -4.59 -1.87
C LEU A 3 13.51 -4.10 -1.86
N LEU A 4 13.87 -3.22 -0.92
CA LEU A 4 15.23 -2.71 -0.78
C LEU A 4 16.20 -3.82 -0.37
N LYS A 5 15.82 -4.69 0.57
CA LYS A 5 16.66 -5.86 0.97
C LYS A 5 16.90 -6.84 -0.18
N LYS A 6 15.97 -6.92 -1.14
CA LYS A 6 16.08 -7.74 -2.35
C LYS A 6 16.79 -7.01 -3.50
N GLY A 7 17.19 -5.75 -3.34
CA GLY A 7 17.91 -4.98 -4.35
C GLY A 7 17.03 -4.35 -5.42
N TYR A 8 15.71 -4.26 -5.21
CA TYR A 8 14.85 -3.47 -6.09
C TYR A 8 15.06 -1.98 -5.86
N GLU A 9 15.15 -1.22 -6.94
CA GLU A 9 15.08 0.24 -6.90
C GLU A 9 13.63 0.69 -6.66
N VAL A 10 13.46 1.69 -5.81
CA VAL A 10 12.16 2.26 -5.47
C VAL A 10 12.20 3.76 -5.76
N LEU A 11 11.33 4.20 -6.66
CA LEU A 11 11.16 5.63 -6.97
C LEU A 11 10.41 6.32 -5.83
N PHE A 12 10.96 7.44 -5.34
CA PHE A 12 10.28 8.30 -4.37
C PHE A 12 9.65 9.48 -5.10
N LEU A 13 8.33 9.58 -4.96
CA LEU A 13 7.50 10.63 -5.51
C LEU A 13 7.19 11.60 -4.37
N THR A 14 7.82 12.75 -4.36
CA THR A 14 7.79 13.68 -3.22
C THR A 14 6.85 14.86 -3.45
N GLU A 15 6.53 15.17 -4.69
CA GLU A 15 5.67 16.30 -5.04
C GLU A 15 4.21 15.89 -5.08
N ALA A 16 3.32 16.84 -4.76
CA ALA A 16 1.87 16.61 -4.77
C ALA A 16 1.34 16.15 -6.14
N ILE A 17 1.96 16.62 -7.22
CA ILE A 17 1.56 16.31 -8.59
C ILE A 17 1.99 14.91 -9.04
N ASP A 18 3.03 14.34 -8.44
CA ASP A 18 3.66 13.10 -8.92
C ASP A 18 2.71 11.92 -8.91
N GLU A 19 1.88 11.80 -7.87
CA GLU A 19 0.94 10.69 -7.75
C GLU A 19 -0.16 10.77 -8.82
N TYR A 20 -0.59 11.97 -9.20
CA TYR A 20 -1.49 12.15 -10.33
C TYR A 20 -0.80 11.88 -11.67
N ALA A 21 0.45 12.34 -11.82
CA ALA A 21 1.23 12.15 -13.04
C ALA A 21 1.48 10.66 -13.34
N ILE A 22 1.94 9.89 -12.35
CA ILE A 22 2.20 8.45 -12.52
C ILE A 22 0.90 7.68 -12.77
N ASN A 23 -0.21 8.03 -12.12
CA ASN A 23 -1.50 7.40 -12.40
C ASN A 23 -2.01 7.69 -13.82
N ALA A 24 -1.60 8.81 -14.43
CA ALA A 24 -1.94 9.16 -15.82
C ALA A 24 -1.06 8.43 -16.86
N ILE A 25 0.05 7.80 -16.46
CA ILE A 25 0.97 7.08 -17.34
C ILE A 25 0.76 5.57 -17.13
N PRO A 26 0.10 4.85 -18.07
CA PRO A 26 -0.22 3.44 -17.86
C PRO A 26 1.02 2.53 -17.76
N GLU A 27 2.05 2.82 -18.56
CA GLU A 27 3.31 2.09 -18.61
C GLU A 27 4.43 2.95 -19.16
N PHE A 28 5.67 2.58 -18.83
CA PHE A 28 6.90 3.16 -19.36
C PHE A 28 7.79 2.03 -19.86
N GLU A 29 8.19 2.10 -21.14
CA GLU A 29 8.99 1.04 -21.79
C GLU A 29 8.38 -0.37 -21.62
N GLY A 30 7.06 -0.48 -21.72
CA GLY A 30 6.32 -1.73 -21.54
C GLY A 30 6.24 -2.25 -20.10
N LYS A 31 6.69 -1.45 -19.11
CA LYS A 31 6.59 -1.77 -17.68
C LYS A 31 5.52 -0.93 -17.01
N LYS A 32 4.64 -1.59 -16.27
CA LYS A 32 3.61 -0.93 -15.46
C LYS A 32 4.18 -0.42 -14.15
N PHE A 33 3.65 0.70 -13.68
CA PHE A 33 3.94 1.20 -12.33
C PHE A 33 3.19 0.40 -11.28
N GLN A 34 3.84 0.12 -10.16
CA GLN A 34 3.23 -0.48 -8.98
C GLN A 34 3.50 0.39 -7.76
N ASN A 35 2.44 0.90 -7.15
CA ASN A 35 2.57 1.61 -5.88
C ASN A 35 2.78 0.60 -4.74
N VAL A 36 3.91 0.72 -4.03
CA VAL A 36 4.30 -0.18 -2.94
C VAL A 36 3.42 -0.06 -1.69
N ALA A 37 2.62 1.00 -1.57
CA ALA A 37 1.63 1.22 -0.51
C ALA A 37 0.23 0.68 -0.87
N LYS A 38 0.05 0.11 -2.07
CA LYS A 38 -1.19 -0.54 -2.49
C LYS A 38 -1.10 -2.06 -2.45
N GLU A 39 -2.24 -2.71 -2.52
CA GLU A 39 -2.37 -4.13 -2.85
C GLU A 39 -1.82 -4.44 -4.25
N GLY A 40 -1.58 -5.72 -4.53
CA GLY A 40 -1.07 -6.19 -5.83
C GLY A 40 0.45 -6.21 -5.97
N LEU A 41 1.20 -5.79 -4.94
CA LEU A 41 2.65 -5.94 -4.91
C LEU A 41 3.04 -7.42 -4.77
N THR A 42 3.67 -7.96 -5.81
CA THR A 42 4.29 -9.28 -5.80
C THR A 42 5.80 -9.11 -5.82
N ILE A 43 6.51 -9.79 -4.91
CA ILE A 43 7.97 -9.79 -4.85
C ILE A 43 8.42 -11.20 -5.20
N ASP A 44 9.37 -11.34 -6.13
CA ASP A 44 9.99 -12.63 -6.35
C ASP A 44 10.95 -12.93 -5.20
N GLU A 45 10.55 -13.88 -4.35
CA GLU A 45 11.29 -14.24 -3.16
C GLU A 45 12.23 -15.45 -3.36
N GLY A 46 12.20 -16.09 -4.53
CA GLY A 46 12.96 -17.29 -4.87
C GLY A 46 12.20 -18.60 -4.64
N GLU A 47 12.89 -19.73 -4.89
CA GLU A 47 12.33 -21.07 -4.71
C GLU A 47 11.92 -21.32 -3.24
N GLY A 48 10.74 -21.91 -3.05
CA GLY A 48 10.18 -22.23 -1.72
C GLY A 48 9.53 -21.07 -0.97
N ALA A 49 9.62 -19.83 -1.46
CA ALA A 49 9.02 -18.70 -0.76
C ALA A 49 7.48 -18.75 -0.71
N LYS A 50 6.85 -19.23 -1.79
CA LYS A 50 5.40 -19.44 -1.83
C LYS A 50 4.95 -20.46 -0.80
N GLU A 51 5.68 -21.57 -0.66
CA GLU A 51 5.37 -22.61 0.33
C GLU A 51 5.50 -22.06 1.75
N ARG A 52 6.60 -21.34 2.03
CA ARG A 52 6.80 -20.66 3.32
C ARG A 52 5.69 -19.66 3.63
N LEU A 53 5.24 -18.89 2.65
CA LEU A 53 4.13 -17.95 2.84
C LEU A 53 2.83 -18.68 3.17
N GLU A 54 2.51 -19.77 2.47
CA GLU A 54 1.32 -20.57 2.74
C GLU A 54 1.38 -21.25 4.12
N GLU A 55 2.56 -21.70 4.56
CA GLU A 55 2.78 -22.18 5.94
C GLU A 55 2.54 -21.07 6.96
N LEU A 56 3.11 -19.88 6.75
CA LEU A 56 2.91 -18.73 7.64
C LEU A 56 1.44 -18.30 7.68
N LYS A 57 0.73 -18.31 6.55
CA LYS A 57 -0.71 -18.01 6.51
C LYS A 57 -1.51 -18.98 7.37
N LYS A 58 -1.18 -20.28 7.36
CA LYS A 58 -1.82 -21.28 8.23
C LYS A 58 -1.50 -21.06 9.71
N VAL A 59 -0.22 -20.81 10.02
CA VAL A 59 0.23 -20.58 11.41
C VAL A 59 -0.42 -19.33 12.01
N PHE A 60 -0.52 -18.26 11.23
CA PHE A 60 -1.06 -16.99 11.67
C PHE A 60 -2.56 -16.83 11.39
N GLU A 61 -3.23 -17.82 10.81
CA GLU A 61 -4.67 -17.78 10.52
C GLU A 61 -5.50 -17.36 11.75
N PRO A 62 -5.29 -17.95 12.96
CA PRO A 62 -6.06 -17.56 14.15
C PRO A 62 -5.86 -16.08 14.52
N LEU A 63 -4.62 -15.58 14.40
CA LEU A 63 -4.30 -14.18 14.69
C LEU A 63 -4.95 -13.25 13.67
N THR A 64 -4.87 -13.57 12.37
CA THR A 64 -5.47 -12.74 11.32
C THR A 64 -6.99 -12.69 11.42
N LYS A 65 -7.63 -13.78 11.82
CA LYS A 65 -9.08 -13.81 12.08
C LYS A 65 -9.44 -12.95 13.28
N TRP A 66 -8.77 -13.15 14.41
CA TRP A 66 -9.00 -12.34 15.61
C TRP A 66 -8.80 -10.84 15.36
N LEU A 67 -7.77 -10.46 14.60
CA LEU A 67 -7.56 -9.06 14.22
C LEU A 67 -8.72 -8.52 13.37
N SER A 68 -9.20 -9.30 12.40
CA SER A 68 -10.24 -8.83 11.45
C SER A 68 -11.64 -8.86 12.04
N GLU A 69 -11.95 -9.83 12.90
CA GLU A 69 -13.31 -10.12 13.38
C GLU A 69 -13.58 -9.57 14.78
N ASP A 70 -12.55 -9.41 15.62
CA ASP A 70 -12.70 -8.98 17.02
C ASP A 70 -11.95 -7.67 17.31
N ALA A 71 -10.62 -7.66 17.22
CA ALA A 71 -9.79 -6.60 17.79
C ALA A 71 -9.85 -5.28 17.00
N LEU A 72 -9.89 -5.37 15.67
CA LEU A 72 -9.93 -4.23 14.74
C LEU A 72 -11.15 -4.32 13.82
N LYS A 73 -12.22 -4.94 14.32
CA LYS A 73 -13.49 -5.00 13.63
C LYS A 73 -13.95 -3.58 13.27
N ASP A 74 -14.43 -3.41 12.05
CA ASP A 74 -14.88 -2.12 11.47
C ASP A 74 -13.77 -1.08 11.21
N GLU A 75 -12.55 -1.29 11.72
CA GLU A 75 -11.39 -0.41 11.52
C GLU A 75 -10.52 -0.85 10.31
N ILE A 76 -10.46 -2.15 10.03
CA ILE A 76 -9.71 -2.71 8.90
C ILE A 76 -10.60 -3.56 7.99
N SER A 77 -10.26 -3.61 6.70
CA SER A 77 -10.97 -4.46 5.74
C SER A 77 -10.61 -5.94 5.88
N LYS A 78 -9.34 -6.25 6.15
CA LYS A 78 -8.81 -7.60 6.41
C LYS A 78 -7.40 -7.51 6.99
N ALA A 79 -7.02 -8.50 7.81
CA ALA A 79 -5.64 -8.74 8.21
C ALA A 79 -5.04 -9.89 7.37
N VAL A 80 -3.82 -9.70 6.87
CA VAL A 80 -3.09 -10.70 6.07
C VAL A 80 -1.62 -10.75 6.45
N VAL A 81 -0.98 -11.90 6.23
CA VAL A 81 0.48 -12.04 6.37
C VAL A 81 1.15 -11.27 5.22
N SER A 82 2.13 -10.45 5.57
CA SER A 82 2.77 -9.51 4.64
C SER A 82 4.08 -10.04 4.05
N GLU A 83 4.25 -9.87 2.73
CA GLU A 83 5.48 -10.18 2.00
C GLU A 83 6.40 -8.94 1.83
N ARG A 84 5.92 -7.73 2.14
CA ARG A 84 6.66 -6.47 1.86
C ARG A 84 7.51 -5.95 3.02
N LEU A 85 7.24 -6.44 4.22
CA LEU A 85 7.88 -5.98 5.46
C LEU A 85 9.13 -6.80 5.76
N SER A 86 10.06 -6.20 6.52
CA SER A 86 11.19 -6.92 7.08
C SER A 86 11.39 -6.63 8.55
N ASP A 87 11.51 -5.36 8.93
CA ASP A 87 11.85 -4.96 10.30
C ASP A 87 10.61 -4.38 11.01
N SER A 88 9.65 -3.85 10.24
CA SER A 88 8.35 -3.42 10.76
C SER A 88 7.41 -4.59 11.03
N HIS A 89 6.64 -4.48 12.12
CA HIS A 89 5.70 -5.51 12.58
C HIS A 89 4.42 -5.59 11.73
N CYS A 90 3.89 -4.43 11.30
CA CYS A 90 2.68 -4.34 10.48
C CYS A 90 2.67 -3.04 9.67
N ALA A 91 1.78 -2.95 8.68
CA ALA A 91 1.54 -1.75 7.89
C ALA A 91 0.10 -1.74 7.35
N LEU A 92 -0.49 -0.54 7.23
CA LEU A 92 -1.74 -0.35 6.50
C LEU A 92 -1.46 -0.23 5.00
N VAL A 93 -2.27 -0.91 4.20
CA VAL A 93 -2.12 -1.00 2.75
C VAL A 93 -3.44 -0.63 2.11
N ALA A 94 -3.41 0.31 1.18
CA ALA A 94 -4.59 0.70 0.42
C ALA A 94 -4.97 -0.38 -0.59
N SER A 95 -6.25 -0.50 -0.91
CA SER A 95 -6.69 -1.37 -2.01
C SER A 95 -6.13 -0.88 -3.36
N ILE A 96 -6.19 -1.74 -4.39
CA ILE A 96 -5.65 -1.44 -5.73
C ILE A 96 -6.19 -0.10 -6.28
N PHE A 97 -7.48 0.16 -6.08
CA PHE A 97 -8.16 1.39 -6.53
C PHE A 97 -8.38 2.41 -5.41
N GLY A 98 -7.98 2.08 -4.17
CA GLY A 98 -8.14 2.95 -3.02
C GLY A 98 -7.17 4.12 -3.00
N TRP A 99 -7.46 5.07 -2.12
CA TRP A 99 -6.56 6.19 -1.84
C TRP A 99 -5.41 5.73 -0.96
N THR A 100 -4.20 6.10 -1.34
CA THR A 100 -3.03 5.94 -0.47
C THR A 100 -3.07 7.01 0.63
N GLY A 101 -2.28 6.83 1.70
CA GLY A 101 -2.13 7.88 2.71
C GLY A 101 -1.60 9.22 2.15
N ASN A 102 -0.89 9.18 1.01
CA ASN A 102 -0.47 10.38 0.30
C ASN A 102 -1.64 11.07 -0.41
N MET A 103 -2.47 10.31 -1.14
CA MET A 103 -3.69 10.82 -1.77
C MET A 103 -4.68 11.39 -0.74
N GLU A 104 -4.87 10.70 0.38
CA GLU A 104 -5.75 11.15 1.46
C GLU A 104 -5.29 12.50 2.02
N ARG A 105 -3.98 12.64 2.29
CA ARG A 105 -3.39 13.91 2.74
C ARG A 105 -3.62 15.04 1.73
N LEU A 106 -3.43 14.77 0.43
CA LEU A 106 -3.66 15.76 -0.62
C LEU A 106 -5.13 16.15 -0.75
N ALA A 107 -6.05 15.18 -0.68
CA ALA A 107 -7.48 15.41 -0.76
C ALA A 107 -7.98 16.29 0.41
N ILE A 108 -7.57 15.96 1.64
CA ILE A 108 -7.90 16.74 2.84
C ILE A 108 -7.33 18.16 2.74
N SER A 109 -6.06 18.31 2.34
CA SER A 109 -5.42 19.62 2.17
C SER A 109 -6.15 20.49 1.14
N ASN A 110 -6.52 19.92 -0.01
CA ASN A 110 -7.23 20.65 -1.06
C ASN A 110 -8.64 21.06 -0.62
N ALA A 111 -9.38 20.17 0.07
CA ALA A 111 -10.69 20.48 0.63
C ALA A 111 -10.62 21.64 1.64
N HIS A 112 -9.61 21.66 2.52
CA HIS A 112 -9.40 22.76 3.46
C HIS A 112 -9.06 24.09 2.79
N GLN A 113 -8.31 24.08 1.68
CA GLN A 113 -8.05 25.31 0.92
C GLN A 113 -9.32 25.85 0.28
N THR A 114 -10.18 24.98 -0.28
CA THR A 114 -11.46 25.43 -0.88
C THR A 114 -12.43 26.02 0.14
N THR A 115 -12.38 25.62 1.41
CA THR A 115 -13.21 26.21 2.47
C THR A 115 -12.74 27.58 2.95
N HIS A 116 -11.48 27.95 2.69
CA HIS A 116 -10.91 29.26 3.02
C HIS A 116 -10.86 30.22 1.82
N ASP A 117 -11.28 29.79 0.63
CA ASP A 117 -11.37 30.65 -0.54
C ASP A 117 -12.71 31.43 -0.51
N SER A 118 -12.73 32.52 0.26
CA SER A 118 -13.86 33.47 0.32
C SER A 118 -14.05 34.31 -0.95
N HIS A 119 -13.43 33.91 -2.07
CA HIS A 119 -13.45 34.62 -3.34
C HIS A 119 -13.90 33.77 -4.55
N ARG A 120 -14.66 32.70 -4.31
CA ARG A 120 -15.40 32.01 -5.37
C ARG A 120 -16.90 32.27 -5.25
N ASP A 121 -17.30 33.48 -5.66
CA ASP A 121 -18.63 33.79 -6.22
C ASP A 121 -18.48 33.95 -7.74
#